data_AF-A0AAW0KPD4-F1
#
_entry.id   AF-A0AAW0KPD4-F1
#
_cell.length_a   1.000
_cell.length_b   1.000
_cell.length_c   1.000
_cell.angle_alpha   90.00
_cell.angle_beta   90.00
_cell.angle_gamma   90.00
#
_symmetry.space_group_name_H-M   'P 1'
#
loop_
_entity.id
_entity.type
_entity.pdbx_description
1 polymer ?
#
loop_
_entity_poly.entity_id
_entity_poly.type
_entity_poly.pdbx_seq_one_letter_code
_entity_poly.pdbx_strand_id
1 'polypeptide(L)'
;MNNSCRFLLVILVLVGSLEMFNFCGADPTNGFTLVPLTESNFELQKPYDIPLDQRYSFVNGFTIYGSMLMTSRTTPIGLDYSSGVWQFEGYGFVPNGTYGATVGQIHGAAHGATTLILRIYDGDMKY
;
A
#
# COMPACT_ATOMS: atom_id res chain seq x y z
N MET A 1 -3.39 8.06 55.07
CA MET A 1 -2.90 7.06 54.10
C MET A 1 -1.43 6.81 54.39
N ASN A 2 -1.05 5.61 54.83
CA ASN A 2 0.30 5.32 55.32
C ASN A 2 1.33 5.39 54.17
N ASN A 3 2.57 5.80 54.44
CA ASN A 3 3.59 5.97 53.40
C ASN A 3 3.80 4.69 52.57
N SER A 4 3.68 3.52 53.20
CA SER A 4 3.73 2.21 52.55
C SER A 4 2.62 1.99 51.50
N CYS A 5 1.41 2.50 51.72
CA CYS A 5 0.32 2.41 50.72
C CYS A 5 0.57 3.31 49.51
N ARG A 6 1.25 4.45 49.70
CA ARG A 6 1.60 5.37 48.61
C ARG A 6 2.67 4.75 47.69
N PHE A 7 3.68 4.10 48.26
CA PHE A 7 4.68 3.37 47.48
C PHE A 7 4.06 2.22 46.68
N LEU A 8 3.14 1.47 47.28
CA LEU A 8 2.48 0.35 46.62
C LEU A 8 1.60 0.81 45.44
N LEU A 9 0.91 1.94 45.58
CA LEU A 9 0.17 2.58 44.48
C LEU A 9 1.08 3.06 43.35
N VAL A 10 2.23 3.66 43.66
CA VAL A 10 3.21 4.10 42.64
C VAL A 10 3.79 2.92 41.87
N ILE A 11 4.09 1.82 42.56
CA ILE A 11 4.58 0.59 41.92
C ILE A 11 3.49 -0.02 41.01
N LEU A 12 2.23 -0.07 41.45
CA LEU A 12 1.11 -0.55 40.62
C LEU A 12 0.90 0.29 39.37
N VAL A 13 1.03 1.62 39.48
CA VAL A 13 0.94 2.53 38.33
C VAL A 13 2.12 2.33 37.37
N LEU A 14 3.34 2.16 37.88
CA LEU A 14 4.52 1.91 37.06
C LEU A 14 4.45 0.56 36.34
N VAL A 15 4.05 -0.51 37.03
CA VAL A 15 3.88 -1.85 36.44
C VAL A 15 2.74 -1.85 35.41
N GLY A 16 1.60 -1.22 35.71
CA GLY A 16 0.50 -1.06 34.77
C GLY A 16 0.88 -0.23 33.53
N SER A 17 1.77 0.76 33.68
CA SER A 17 2.27 1.53 32.55
C SER A 17 3.26 0.75 31.67
N LEU A 18 4.05 -0.18 32.24
CA LEU A 18 4.95 -1.05 31.48
C LEU A 18 4.17 -2.08 30.63
N GLU A 19 3.05 -2.59 31.14
CA GLU A 19 2.17 -3.50 30.39
C GLU A 19 1.48 -2.81 29.21
N MET A 20 1.22 -1.50 29.32
CA MET A 20 0.56 -0.70 28.26
C MET A 20 1.49 -0.40 27.06
N PHE A 21 2.80 -0.63 27.18
CA PHE A 21 3.77 -0.44 26.09
C PHE A 21 4.11 -1.71 25.32
N ASN A 22 3.52 -2.86 25.66
CA ASN A 22 3.56 -4.03 24.79
C ASN A 22 2.43 -3.96 23.76
N PHE A 23 2.53 -3.00 22.84
CA PHE A 23 2.05 -3.27 21.48
C PHE A 23 2.94 -4.38 20.94
N CYS A 24 2.59 -5.63 21.28
CA CYS A 24 3.11 -6.78 20.57
C CYS A 24 2.84 -6.48 19.09
N GLY A 25 3.92 -6.29 18.32
CA GLY A 25 3.85 -6.15 16.87
C GLY A 25 3.35 -7.46 16.32
N ALA A 26 2.02 -7.65 16.40
CA ALA A 26 1.37 -8.82 15.88
C ALA A 26 1.70 -8.87 14.39
N ASP A 27 2.16 -10.04 13.95
CA ASP A 27 2.41 -10.28 12.54
C ASP A 27 1.10 -9.94 11.77
N PRO A 28 1.12 -8.95 10.86
CA PRO A 28 -0.09 -8.56 10.12
C PRO A 28 -0.61 -9.69 9.23
N THR A 29 0.20 -10.74 9.00
CA THR A 29 -0.19 -11.94 8.25
C THR A 29 -0.84 -13.02 9.14
N ASN A 30 -0.93 -12.82 10.46
CA ASN A 30 -1.54 -13.79 11.35
C ASN A 30 -3.02 -14.03 10.98
N GLY A 31 -3.36 -15.30 10.73
CA GLY A 31 -4.69 -15.70 10.26
C GLY A 31 -4.84 -15.75 8.73
N PHE A 32 -3.81 -15.37 7.98
CA PHE A 32 -3.78 -15.51 6.52
C PHE A 32 -2.96 -16.73 6.09
N THR A 33 -3.37 -17.33 4.98
CA THR A 33 -2.59 -18.38 4.29
C THR A 33 -1.85 -17.74 3.13
N LEU A 34 -0.54 -17.94 3.05
CA LEU A 34 0.26 -17.44 1.93
C LEU A 34 -0.19 -18.13 0.63
N VAL A 35 -0.53 -17.32 -0.37
CA VAL A 35 -0.81 -17.81 -1.72
C VAL A 35 0.30 -17.33 -2.66
N PRO A 36 1.10 -18.25 -3.25
CA PRO A 36 2.21 -17.86 -4.09
C PRO A 36 1.69 -17.21 -5.38
N LEU A 37 2.26 -16.06 -5.71
CA LEU A 37 2.07 -15.41 -7.01
C LEU A 37 3.26 -15.73 -7.90
N THR A 38 2.98 -16.08 -9.15
CA THR A 38 3.97 -16.32 -10.20
C THR A 38 3.94 -15.20 -11.23
N GLU A 39 4.97 -15.07 -12.07
CA GLU A 39 5.02 -14.03 -13.10
C GLU A 39 3.79 -14.04 -14.03
N SER A 40 3.19 -15.21 -14.29
CA SER A 40 1.99 -15.32 -15.12
C SER A 40 0.74 -14.72 -14.46
N ASN A 41 0.76 -14.48 -13.15
CA ASN A 41 -0.31 -13.80 -12.43
C ASN A 41 -0.23 -12.27 -12.56
N PHE A 42 0.88 -11.73 -13.06
CA PHE A 42 1.08 -10.31 -13.23
C PHE A 42 1.10 -9.95 -14.72
N GLU A 43 0.11 -9.18 -15.18
CA GLU A 43 0.23 -8.49 -16.47
C GLU A 43 0.73 -7.07 -16.22
N LEU A 44 1.97 -6.80 -16.60
CA LEU A 44 2.51 -5.45 -16.54
C LEU A 44 1.84 -4.60 -17.63
N GLN A 45 1.01 -3.65 -17.22
CA GLN A 45 0.52 -2.61 -18.13
C GLN A 45 1.66 -1.67 -18.49
N LYS A 46 2.17 -1.85 -19.71
CA LYS A 46 3.27 -1.09 -20.30
C LYS A 46 2.79 0.31 -20.70
N PRO A 47 3.66 1.31 -20.51
CA PRO A 47 4.78 1.48 -21.43
C PRO A 47 6.15 1.50 -20.74
N TYR A 48 6.30 0.73 -19.64
CA TYR A 48 7.56 0.65 -18.88
C TYR A 48 8.67 -0.14 -19.58
N ASP A 49 8.39 -0.76 -20.73
CA ASP A 49 9.35 -1.46 -21.58
C ASP A 49 10.15 -0.54 -22.52
N ILE A 50 9.82 0.75 -22.53
CA ILE A 50 10.52 1.77 -23.30
C ILE A 50 11.57 2.46 -22.40
N PRO A 51 12.83 2.59 -22.88
CA PRO A 51 13.89 3.38 -22.22
C PRO A 51 13.43 4.77 -21.78
N LEU A 52 13.97 5.27 -20.67
CA LEU A 52 13.52 6.52 -20.04
C LEU A 52 13.58 7.73 -21.00
N ASP A 53 14.61 7.80 -21.82
CA ASP A 53 14.86 8.81 -22.85
C ASP A 53 13.87 8.75 -24.01
N GLN A 54 13.21 7.62 -24.21
CA GLN A 54 12.18 7.40 -25.23
C GLN A 54 10.75 7.50 -24.68
N ARG A 55 10.59 7.55 -23.35
CA ARG A 55 9.27 7.63 -22.68
C ARG A 55 8.66 9.03 -22.72
N TYR A 56 9.51 10.05 -22.76
CA TYR A 56 9.10 11.45 -22.72
C TYR A 56 9.40 12.12 -24.05
N SER A 57 8.39 12.75 -24.65
CA SER A 57 8.59 13.64 -25.79
C SER A 57 8.42 15.08 -25.34
N PHE A 58 9.38 15.93 -25.70
CA PHE A 58 9.28 17.37 -25.51
C PHE A 58 8.61 17.98 -26.74
N VAL A 59 7.34 18.38 -26.59
CA VAL A 59 6.58 19.04 -27.64
C VAL A 59 6.10 20.39 -27.12
N ASN A 60 6.51 21.47 -27.79
CA ASN A 60 6.08 22.85 -27.48
C ASN A 60 6.24 23.27 -26.00
N GLY A 61 7.32 22.85 -25.35
CA GLY A 61 7.63 23.23 -23.96
C GLY A 61 6.90 22.40 -22.89
N PHE A 62 6.13 21.39 -23.27
CA PHE A 62 5.47 20.47 -22.33
C PHE A 62 6.05 19.05 -22.46
N THR A 63 6.23 18.38 -21.32
CA THR A 63 6.60 16.96 -21.27
C THR A 63 5.35 16.12 -21.45
N ILE A 64 5.23 15.43 -22.59
CA ILE A 64 4.10 14.55 -22.89
C ILE A 64 4.56 13.10 -22.68
N TYR A 65 3.84 12.36 -21.85
CA TYR A 65 3.97 10.90 -21.74
C TYR A 65 3.43 10.27 -23.02
N GLY A 66 4.26 9.47 -23.71
CA GLY A 66 3.86 8.78 -24.95
C GLY A 66 2.51 8.07 -24.77
N SER A 67 1.61 8.26 -25.74
CA SER A 67 0.19 7.86 -25.73
C SER A 67 -0.09 6.67 -24.79
N MET A 68 -0.75 6.95 -23.66
CA MET A 68 -1.35 5.91 -22.85
C MET A 68 -2.42 5.25 -23.73
N LEU A 69 -2.12 4.08 -24.32
CA LEU A 69 -3.17 3.15 -24.69
C LEU A 69 -3.86 2.77 -23.38
N MET A 70 -4.88 3.54 -23.00
CA MET A 70 -5.88 3.11 -22.05
C MET A 70 -6.53 1.88 -22.68
N THR A 71 -5.96 0.70 -22.42
CA THR A 71 -6.66 -0.54 -22.65
C THR A 71 -7.88 -0.46 -21.73
N SER A 72 -9.03 -0.15 -22.31
CA SER A 72 -10.33 0.03 -21.64
C SER A 72 -10.88 -1.26 -21.03
N ARG A 73 -10.05 -2.29 -20.93
CA ARG A 73 -10.40 -3.62 -20.50
C ARG A 73 -9.21 -4.21 -19.74
N THR A 74 -9.13 -3.88 -18.47
CA THR A 74 -8.50 -4.76 -17.49
C THR A 74 -9.33 -6.04 -17.46
N THR A 75 -8.93 -7.06 -18.22
CA THR A 75 -9.33 -8.42 -17.84
C THR A 75 -8.87 -8.63 -16.40
N PRO A 76 -9.64 -9.28 -15.52
CA PRO A 76 -9.10 -9.70 -14.23
C PRO A 76 -7.98 -10.70 -14.51
N ILE A 77 -6.78 -10.39 -14.06
CA ILE A 77 -5.58 -11.20 -14.27
C ILE A 77 -4.94 -11.33 -12.90
N GLY A 78 -4.72 -12.57 -12.50
CA GLY A 78 -4.42 -12.93 -11.12
C GLY A 78 -5.16 -14.21 -10.75
N LEU A 79 -5.26 -14.47 -9.44
CA LEU A 79 -6.05 -15.58 -8.93
C LEU A 79 -7.55 -15.26 -9.03
N ASP A 80 -8.37 -16.30 -9.24
CA ASP A 80 -9.82 -16.15 -9.22
C ASP A 80 -10.31 -15.89 -7.79
N TYR A 81 -10.62 -14.62 -7.51
CA TYR A 81 -11.19 -14.18 -6.24
C TYR A 81 -12.67 -14.57 -6.15
N SER A 82 -12.95 -15.75 -5.61
CA SER A 82 -14.33 -16.25 -5.47
C SER A 82 -15.01 -15.79 -4.18
N SER A 83 -14.26 -15.63 -3.07
CA SER A 83 -14.77 -15.21 -1.76
C SER A 83 -13.63 -14.92 -0.75
N GLY A 84 -13.99 -14.43 0.44
CA GLY A 84 -13.08 -14.26 1.57
C GLY A 84 -12.42 -12.89 1.67
N VAL A 85 -11.55 -12.74 2.68
CA VAL A 85 -10.72 -11.55 2.87
C VAL A 85 -9.32 -11.87 2.37
N TRP A 86 -8.81 -11.02 1.49
CA TRP A 86 -7.47 -11.16 0.91
C TRP A 86 -6.59 -10.02 1.37
N GLN A 87 -5.32 -10.35 1.63
CA GLN A 87 -4.27 -9.40 1.96
C GLN A 87 -3.22 -9.42 0.86
N PHE A 88 -2.71 -8.24 0.51
CA PHE A 88 -1.65 -8.05 -0.46
C PHE A 88 -0.49 -7.30 0.20
N GLU A 89 0.72 -7.77 -0.01
CA GLU A 89 1.95 -7.11 0.39
C GLU A 89 2.87 -6.98 -0.83
N GLY A 90 3.57 -5.86 -0.92
CA GLY A 90 4.50 -5.60 -2.00
C GLY A 90 5.45 -4.47 -1.66
N TYR A 91 6.64 -4.53 -2.23
CA TYR A 91 7.67 -3.51 -2.08
C TYR A 91 7.77 -2.74 -3.39
N GLY A 92 7.86 -1.41 -3.29
CA GLY A 92 8.00 -0.51 -4.43
C GLY A 92 8.87 0.68 -4.06
N PHE A 93 9.54 1.26 -5.05
CA PHE A 93 10.35 2.45 -4.87
C PHE A 93 9.65 3.65 -5.51
N VAL A 94 9.46 4.71 -4.73
CA VAL A 94 8.98 6.00 -5.23
C VAL A 94 10.13 7.01 -5.12
N PRO A 95 10.59 7.58 -6.25
CA PRO A 95 11.67 8.57 -6.23
C PRO A 95 11.33 9.80 -5.37
N ASN A 96 12.34 10.37 -4.71
CA ASN A 96 12.18 11.61 -3.96
C ASN A 96 11.69 12.76 -4.86
N GLY A 97 10.81 13.61 -4.33
CA GLY A 97 10.15 14.70 -5.07
C GLY A 97 8.95 14.27 -5.93
N THR A 98 8.56 13.00 -5.88
CA THR A 98 7.34 12.53 -6.58
C THR A 98 6.08 12.99 -5.85
N TYR A 99 5.14 13.57 -6.58
CA TYR A 99 3.86 14.04 -6.05
C TYR A 99 2.69 13.39 -6.80
N GLY A 100 1.83 12.64 -6.07
CA GLY A 100 0.63 12.01 -6.62
C GLY A 100 0.84 10.63 -7.27
N ALA A 101 1.96 9.95 -6.97
CA ALA A 101 2.17 8.58 -7.47
C ALA A 101 1.18 7.60 -6.83
N THR A 102 0.48 6.81 -7.64
CA THR A 102 -0.38 5.73 -7.15
C THR A 102 0.46 4.46 -6.98
N VAL A 103 0.46 3.91 -5.77
CA VAL A 103 1.25 2.71 -5.40
C VAL A 103 0.37 1.46 -5.22
N GLY A 104 -0.95 1.64 -5.09
CA GLY A 104 -1.90 0.54 -5.01
C GLY A 104 -3.31 1.02 -5.33
N GLN A 105 -4.12 0.16 -5.94
CA GLN A 105 -5.51 0.48 -6.28
C GLN A 105 -6.38 -0.77 -6.24
N ILE A 106 -7.48 -0.70 -5.48
CA ILE A 106 -8.50 -1.75 -5.41
C ILE A 106 -9.71 -1.26 -6.21
N HIS A 107 -10.14 -2.06 -7.19
CA HIS A 107 -11.29 -1.78 -8.03
C HIS A 107 -12.54 -2.53 -7.54
N GLY A 108 -13.71 -2.18 -8.09
CA GLY A 108 -14.96 -2.89 -7.82
C GLY A 108 -15.87 -2.24 -6.77
N ALA A 109 -15.88 -0.90 -6.71
CA ALA A 109 -16.80 -0.17 -5.84
C ALA A 109 -18.26 -0.31 -6.34
N ALA A 110 -19.23 -0.20 -5.43
CA ALA A 110 -20.65 -0.16 -5.80
C ALA A 110 -20.99 1.06 -6.70
N HIS A 111 -20.26 2.16 -6.52
CA HIS A 111 -20.34 3.36 -7.34
C HIS A 111 -18.93 3.83 -7.70
N GLY A 112 -18.63 3.98 -8.99
CA GLY A 112 -17.29 4.32 -9.50
C GLY A 112 -16.41 3.09 -9.77
N ALA A 113 -15.26 3.29 -10.41
CA ALA A 113 -14.36 2.20 -10.79
C ALA A 113 -13.51 1.68 -9.62
N THR A 114 -13.20 2.55 -8.65
CA THR A 114 -12.16 2.34 -7.63
C THR A 114 -12.75 2.41 -6.24
N THR A 115 -12.48 1.40 -5.41
CA THR A 115 -12.86 1.33 -3.99
C THR A 115 -11.83 2.02 -3.10
N LEU A 116 -10.54 1.80 -3.38
CA LEU A 116 -9.43 2.34 -2.61
C LEU A 116 -8.27 2.68 -3.54
N ILE A 117 -7.59 3.80 -3.28
CA ILE A 117 -6.36 4.17 -3.98
C ILE A 117 -5.32 4.62 -2.96
N LEU A 118 -4.13 4.03 -2.99
CA LEU A 118 -3.01 4.44 -2.15
C LEU A 118 -2.07 5.30 -2.98
N ARG A 119 -1.77 6.50 -2.48
CA ARG A 119 -0.94 7.49 -3.18
C ARG A 119 0.18 8.02 -2.32
N ILE A 120 1.30 8.36 -2.96
CA ILE A 120 2.43 9.04 -2.34
C ILE A 120 2.43 10.51 -2.79
N TYR A 121 2.52 11.40 -1.82
CA TYR A 121 2.63 12.84 -2.00
C TYR A 121 3.82 13.35 -1.20
N ASP A 122 4.92 13.69 -1.87
CA ASP A 122 6.11 14.24 -1.22
C ASP A 122 6.62 13.37 -0.05
N GLY A 123 6.63 12.04 -0.26
CA GLY A 123 7.03 11.06 0.75
C GLY A 123 5.91 10.57 1.68
N ASP A 124 4.79 11.29 1.78
CA ASP A 124 3.65 10.87 2.60
C ASP A 124 2.71 9.92 1.84
N MET A 125 2.29 8.82 2.47
CA MET A 125 1.21 7.98 1.97
C MET A 125 -0.17 8.52 2.38
N LYS A 126 -1.09 8.60 1.42
CA LYS A 126 -2.50 8.99 1.57
C LYS A 126 -3.42 7.97 0.89
N TYR A 127 -4.67 7.88 1.33
CA TYR A 127 -5.72 7.03 0.77
C TYR A 127 -6.94 7.82 0.32
#